data_AF-A0A2E3D7Y1-F1
#
_entry.id   AF-A0A2E3D7Y1-F1
#
_cell.length_a   1.000
_cell.length_b   1.000
_cell.length_c   1.000
_cell.angle_alpha   90.00
_cell.angle_beta   90.00
_cell.angle_gamma   90.00
#
_symmetry.space_group_name_H-M   'P 1'
#
loop_
_entity.id
_entity.type
_entity.pdbx_description
1 polymer ?
#
loop_
_entity_poly.entity_id
_entity_poly.type
_entity_poly.pdbx_seq_one_letter_code
_entity_poly.pdbx_strand_id
1 'polypeptide(L)' 'MSTRPRLESAIEGESPNFSNVMLHSEKIFQKFTDLYAEFWRKSSVSLEIKEMTRIRNARLTDCGY' A
#
# COMPACT_ATOMS: atom_id res chain seq x y z
N MET A 1 -0.09 13.38 6.34
CA MET A 1 0.12 12.06 5.74
C MET A 1 1.25 11.40 6.52
N SER A 2 0.95 10.39 7.34
CA SER A 2 2.00 9.68 8.09
C SER A 2 2.78 8.75 7.16
N THR A 3 4.06 9.04 6.94
CA THR A 3 5.02 8.20 6.19
C THR A 3 5.84 7.28 7.07
N ARG A 4 5.48 7.18 8.34
CA ARG A 4 6.11 6.28 9.30
C ARG A 4 5.19 5.08 9.53
N PRO A 5 5.64 3.85 9.28
CA PRO A 5 4.89 2.66 9.65
C PRO A 5 4.63 2.66 11.17
N ARG A 6 3.46 2.12 11.56
CA ARG A 6 3.05 2.02 12.99
C ARG A 6 3.50 0.72 13.65
N LEU A 7 4.13 -0.15 12.89
CA LEU A 7 4.64 -1.46 13.31
C LEU A 7 6.14 -1.49 13.04
N GLU A 8 6.85 -2.26 13.86
CA GLU A 8 8.25 -2.54 13.66
C GLU A 8 8.49 -3.43 12.43
N SER A 9 9.71 -3.41 11.91
CA SER A 9 10.13 -4.32 10.84
C SER A 9 9.91 -5.78 11.24
N ALA A 10 9.48 -6.63 10.30
CA ALA A 10 9.48 -8.08 10.50
C ALA A 10 10.89 -8.69 10.38
N ILE A 11 11.86 -7.92 9.89
CA ILE A 11 13.26 -8.31 9.76
C ILE A 11 14.05 -7.66 10.90
N GLU A 12 14.73 -8.47 11.70
CA GLU A 12 15.53 -8.02 12.84
C GLU A 12 16.65 -7.07 12.42
N GLY A 13 16.79 -5.95 13.13
CA GLY A 13 17.82 -4.95 12.87
C GLY A 13 17.53 -3.99 11.72
N GLU A 14 16.43 -4.16 10.98
CA GLU A 14 16.03 -3.24 9.90
C GLU A 14 15.09 -2.13 10.38
N SER A 15 15.27 -0.94 9.80
CA SER A 15 14.31 0.16 9.98
C SER A 15 12.95 -0.17 9.34
N PRO A 16 11.82 0.13 10.00
CA PRO A 16 10.50 -0.14 9.45
C PRO A 16 10.24 0.59 8.13
N ASN A 17 9.79 -0.15 7.12
CA ASN A 17 9.27 0.35 5.85
C ASN A 17 8.04 -0.47 5.43
N PHE A 18 7.33 -0.05 4.39
CA PHE A 18 6.13 -0.76 3.93
C PHE A 18 6.40 -2.25 3.66
N SER A 19 7.45 -2.57 2.91
CA SER A 19 7.76 -3.94 2.50
C SER A 19 8.03 -4.84 3.71
N ASN A 20 8.94 -4.45 4.61
CA ASN A 20 9.30 -5.31 5.74
C ASN A 20 8.23 -5.37 6.83
N VAL A 21 7.36 -4.37 6.95
CA VAL A 21 6.19 -4.44 7.85
C VAL A 21 5.15 -5.42 7.31
N MET A 22 4.92 -5.44 5.98
CA MET A 22 3.96 -6.37 5.37
C MET A 22 4.41 -7.84 5.46
N LEU A 23 5.72 -8.11 5.65
CA LEU A 23 6.25 -9.46 5.84
C LEU A 23 5.78 -10.13 7.15
N HIS A 24 5.27 -9.39 8.13
CA HIS A 24 4.57 -9.98 9.29
C HIS A 24 3.40 -10.88 8.87
N SER A 25 2.86 -10.68 7.65
CA SER A 25 1.83 -11.54 7.08
C SER A 25 1.96 -11.66 5.55
N GLU A 26 2.98 -12.39 5.11
CA GLU A 26 3.30 -12.63 3.69
C GLU A 26 2.09 -13.06 2.83
N LYS A 27 1.27 -14.00 3.33
CA LYS A 27 0.09 -14.48 2.59
C LYS A 27 -0.94 -13.38 2.31
N ILE A 28 -1.12 -12.45 3.26
CA ILE A 28 -2.02 -11.30 3.07
C ILE A 28 -1.38 -10.34 2.09
N PHE A 29 -0.08 -10.07 2.23
CA PHE A 29 0.63 -9.17 1.31
C PHE A 29 0.56 -9.66 -0.13
N GLN A 30 0.75 -10.95 -0.38
CA GLN A 30 0.65 -11.55 -1.71
C GLN A 30 -0.75 -11.36 -2.30
N LYS A 31 -1.80 -11.76 -1.55
CA LYS A 31 -3.20 -11.60 -1.99
C LYS A 31 -3.58 -10.13 -2.23
N PHE A 32 -3.10 -9.22 -1.37
CA PHE A 32 -3.31 -7.79 -1.54
C PHE A 32 -2.66 -7.30 -2.83
N THR A 33 -1.42 -7.70 -3.10
CA THR A 33 -0.68 -7.27 -4.28
C THR A 33 -1.34 -7.76 -5.57
N ASP A 34 -1.82 -9.01 -5.59
CA ASP A 34 -2.58 -9.57 -6.72
C ASP A 34 -3.86 -8.77 -7.00
N LEU A 35 -4.66 -8.53 -5.96
CA LEU A 35 -5.89 -7.74 -6.04
C LEU A 35 -5.62 -6.31 -6.51
N TYR A 36 -4.60 -5.67 -5.93
CA TYR A 36 -4.22 -4.30 -6.27
C TYR A 36 -3.76 -4.23 -7.74
N ALA A 37 -2.93 -5.18 -8.20
CA ALA A 37 -2.48 -5.25 -9.59
C ALA A 37 -3.62 -5.48 -10.59
N GLU A 38 -4.64 -6.27 -10.23
CA GLU A 38 -5.84 -6.43 -11.05
C GLU A 38 -6.61 -5.10 -11.18
N PHE A 39 -6.85 -4.42 -10.06
CA PHE A 39 -7.54 -3.13 -10.04
C PHE A 39 -6.83 -2.09 -10.91
N TRP A 40 -5.50 -2.08 -10.93
CA TRP A 40 -4.71 -1.15 -11.74
C TRP A 40 -4.73 -1.47 -13.24
N ARG A 41 -4.56 -2.73 -13.62
CA ARG A 41 -4.44 -3.13 -15.03
C ARG A 41 -5.76 -3.25 -15.76
N LYS A 42 -6.81 -3.79 -15.13
CA LYS A 42 -8.06 -4.15 -15.79
C LYS A 42 -9.20 -3.29 -15.27
N SER A 43 -9.52 -2.22 -15.99
CA SER A 43 -10.64 -1.35 -15.60
C SER A 43 -11.21 -0.57 -16.79
N SER A 44 -12.47 -0.21 -16.67
CA SER A 44 -13.15 0.77 -17.51
C SER A 44 -12.78 2.22 -17.17
N VAL A 45 -12.10 2.45 -16.04
CA VAL A 45 -11.66 3.77 -15.57
C VAL A 45 -10.22 4.01 -16.00
N SER A 46 -9.94 5.22 -16.50
CA SER A 46 -8.59 5.61 -16.92
C SER A 46 -7.59 5.60 -15.75
N LEU A 47 -6.31 5.43 -16.07
CA LEU A 47 -5.25 5.38 -15.07
C LEU A 47 -5.18 6.69 -14.28
N GLU A 48 -5.36 7.82 -14.95
CA GLU A 48 -5.35 9.16 -14.38
C GLU A 48 -6.46 9.31 -13.32
N ILE A 49 -7.68 8.86 -13.62
CA ILE A 49 -8.80 8.97 -12.67
C ILE A 49 -8.55 8.09 -11.45
N LYS A 50 -8.00 6.89 -11.62
CA LYS A 50 -7.62 6.03 -10.48
C LYS A 50 -6.58 6.69 -9.60
N GLU A 51 -5.55 7.28 -10.19
CA GLU A 51 -4.49 7.94 -9.43
C GLU A 51 -4.98 9.20 -8.72
N MET A 52 -5.78 10.03 -9.38
CA MET A 52 -6.43 11.18 -8.73
C MET A 52 -7.29 10.74 -7.55
N THR A 53 -8.06 9.66 -7.72
CA THR A 53 -8.91 9.11 -6.65
C THR A 53 -8.07 8.56 -5.50
N ARG A 54 -6.97 7.84 -5.79
CA ARG A 54 -6.05 7.32 -4.78
C ARG A 54 -5.45 8.44 -3.95
N ILE A 55 -4.89 9.48 -4.58
CA ILE A 55 -4.27 10.61 -3.89
C ILE A 55 -5.30 11.38 -3.05
N ARG A 56 -6.50 11.62 -3.58
CA ARG A 56 -7.60 12.24 -2.83
C ARG A 56 -7.93 11.44 -1.57
N ASN A 57 -8.10 10.13 -1.70
CA ASN A 57 -8.45 9.27 -0.57
C ASN A 57 -7.32 9.19 0.45
N ALA A 58 -6.06 9.10 -0.01
CA ALA A 58 -4.89 9.11 0.86
C ALA A 58 -4.81 10.39 1.71
N ARG A 59 -5.11 11.56 1.11
CA ARG A 59 -5.20 12.83 1.85
C ARG A 59 -6.32 12.82 2.89
N LEU A 60 -7.50 12.30 2.55
CA LEU A 60 -8.65 12.27 3.46
C LEU A 60 -8.46 11.31 4.64
N THR A 61 -7.71 10.22 4.44
CA THR A 61 -7.47 9.21 5.48
C THR A 61 -6.14 9.39 6.20
N ASP A 62 -5.42 10.48 5.91
CA ASP A 62 -4.06 10.74 6.39
C ASP A 62 -3.05 9.61 6.07
N CYS A 63 -3.35 8.79 5.06
CA CYS A 63 -2.50 7.72 4.59
C CYS A 63 -1.34 8.31 3.76
N GLY A 64 -0.10 8.00 4.15
CA GLY A 64 1.10 8.51 3.50
C GLY A 64 2.10 7.42 3.20
N TYR A 65 1.81 6.54 2.24
CA TYR A 65 2.80 5.70 1.56
C TYR A 65 2.36 5.50 0.11
#